data_AF-A0A5E4YV52-F1
#
_entry.id   AF-A0A5E4YV52-F1
#
_cell.length_a   1.000
_cell.length_b   1.000
_cell.length_c   1.000
_cell.angle_alpha   90.00
_cell.angle_beta   90.00
_cell.angle_gamma   90.00
#
_symmetry.space_group_name_H-M   'P 1'
#
loop_
_entity.id
_entity.type
_entity.pdbx_description
1 polymer ?
#
loop_
_entity_poly.entity_id
_entity_poly.type
_entity_poly.pdbx_seq_one_letter_code
_entity_poly.pdbx_strand_id
1 'polypeptide(L)'
;MIRVDQIWLAVEPLDMRAGSDTAMARVVKVFGAARPHHAYLFANRRGNRMKVLVHDGIGVWLAARRLNKGRFIWPGEGLATELALTPEQLQALVLGLPWQRLGEHGVITIL
;
A
#
# COMPACT_ATOMS: atom_id res chain seq x y z
N MET A 1 -1.97 19.78 1.14
CA MET A 1 -2.37 18.35 1.06
C MET A 1 -1.25 17.59 0.34
N ILE A 2 -0.85 16.40 0.79
CA ILE A 2 0.21 15.61 0.12
C ILE A 2 -0.34 15.08 -1.21
N ARG A 3 0.32 15.36 -2.33
CA ARG A 3 -0.08 14.88 -3.66
C ARG A 3 0.25 13.40 -3.81
N VAL A 4 -0.71 12.63 -4.31
CA VAL A 4 -0.56 11.20 -4.63
C VAL A 4 -1.20 10.93 -6.00
N ASP A 5 -0.37 10.56 -6.97
CA ASP A 5 -0.78 10.31 -8.36
C ASP A 5 -0.96 8.80 -8.64
N GLN A 6 -0.20 7.95 -7.95
CA GLN A 6 -0.24 6.49 -8.10
C GLN A 6 -0.10 5.82 -6.75
N ILE A 7 -0.76 4.67 -6.58
CA ILE A 7 -0.80 3.93 -5.33
C ILE A 7 -0.35 2.50 -5.60
N TRP A 8 0.67 2.07 -4.86
CA TRP A 8 1.29 0.77 -5.00
C TRP A 8 1.32 0.06 -3.65
N LEU A 9 1.07 -1.24 -3.68
CA LEU A 9 1.03 -2.08 -2.49
C LEU A 9 2.06 -3.20 -2.64
N ALA A 10 2.91 -3.39 -1.62
CA ALA A 10 3.81 -4.53 -1.53
C ALA A 10 3.10 -5.71 -0.87
N VAL A 11 3.14 -6.89 -1.48
CA VAL A 11 2.48 -8.09 -0.92
C VAL A 11 3.26 -8.62 0.28
N GLU A 12 4.58 -8.64 0.21
CA GLU A 12 5.42 -9.08 1.32
C GLU A 12 5.34 -8.13 2.53
N PRO A 13 5.33 -8.68 3.76
CA PRO A 13 5.22 -7.87 4.96
C PRO A 13 6.49 -7.06 5.24
N LEU A 14 6.30 -5.88 5.83
CA LEU A 14 7.37 -5.03 6.36
C LEU A 14 7.43 -5.14 7.90
N ASP A 15 8.64 -5.14 8.47
CA ASP A 15 8.80 -4.92 9.91
C ASP A 15 8.39 -3.48 10.25
N MET A 16 7.43 -3.32 11.16
CA MET A 16 6.90 -2.01 11.53
C MET A 16 7.88 -1.15 12.33
N ARG A 17 9.02 -1.71 12.75
CA ARG A 17 10.16 -0.94 13.30
C ARG A 17 10.94 -0.18 12.22
N ALA A 18 10.80 -0.54 10.94
CA ALA A 18 11.50 0.10 9.82
C ALA A 18 11.17 1.60 9.73
N GLY A 19 12.19 2.46 9.84
CA GLY A 19 12.06 3.91 9.62
C GLY A 19 11.93 4.28 8.13
N SER A 20 12.02 5.58 7.83
CA SER A 20 11.90 6.09 6.46
C SER A 20 12.95 5.50 5.51
N ASP A 21 14.21 5.41 5.93
CA ASP A 21 15.29 4.89 5.07
C ASP A 21 15.12 3.40 4.76
N THR A 22 14.74 2.61 5.76
CA THR A 22 14.48 1.17 5.57
C THR A 22 13.24 0.94 4.70
N ALA A 23 12.18 1.75 4.89
CA ALA A 23 11.00 1.69 4.03
C ALA A 23 11.34 2.11 2.59
N MET A 24 12.17 3.15 2.41
CA MET A 24 12.65 3.59 1.10
C MET A 24 13.47 2.51 0.40
N ALA A 25 14.40 1.86 1.11
CA ALA A 25 15.15 0.72 0.58
C ALA A 25 14.21 -0.42 0.16
N ARG A 26 13.14 -0.67 0.94
CA ARG A 26 12.12 -1.64 0.56
C ARG A 26 11.33 -1.23 -0.67
N VAL A 27 11.05 0.06 -0.85
CA VAL A 27 10.42 0.59 -2.07
C VAL A 27 11.28 0.27 -3.28
N VAL A 28 12.56 0.64 -3.26
CA VAL A 28 13.49 0.38 -4.38
C VAL A 28 13.60 -1.13 -4.66
N LYS A 29 13.66 -1.95 -3.61
CA LYS A 29 13.74 -3.41 -3.76
C LYS A 29 12.50 -4.04 -4.41
N VAL A 30 11.31 -3.52 -4.14
CA VAL A 30 10.03 -4.10 -4.64
C VAL A 30 9.67 -3.51 -5.99
N PHE A 31 9.59 -2.17 -6.04
CA PHE A 31 9.03 -1.41 -7.15
C PHE A 31 10.09 -0.87 -8.12
N GLY A 32 11.36 -1.23 -7.91
CA GLY A 32 12.51 -0.80 -8.72
C GLY A 32 12.96 0.65 -8.49
N ALA A 33 12.04 1.57 -8.19
CA ALA A 33 12.34 2.96 -7.88
C ALA A 33 11.22 3.62 -7.06
N ALA A 34 11.58 4.61 -6.25
CA ALA A 34 10.63 5.55 -5.69
C ALA A 34 10.39 6.69 -6.68
N ARG A 35 9.13 6.89 -7.10
CA ARG A 35 8.73 7.95 -8.03
C ARG A 35 8.07 9.10 -7.27
N PRO A 36 8.28 10.36 -7.68
CA PRO A 36 7.59 11.49 -7.07
C PRO A 36 6.07 11.31 -7.11
N HIS A 37 5.42 11.68 -6.00
CA HIS A 37 3.98 11.62 -5.79
C HIS A 37 3.38 10.20 -5.88
N HIS A 38 4.18 9.15 -5.73
CA HIS A 38 3.67 7.79 -5.57
C HIS A 38 3.55 7.43 -4.08
N ALA A 39 2.46 6.74 -3.73
CA ALA A 39 2.27 6.16 -2.41
C ALA A 39 2.59 4.66 -2.44
N TYR A 40 3.45 4.23 -1.53
CA TYR A 40 3.87 2.84 -1.39
C TYR A 40 3.41 2.27 -0.05
N LEU A 41 2.54 1.28 -0.11
CA LEU A 41 1.85 0.70 1.02
C LEU A 41 2.52 -0.61 1.45
N PHE A 42 2.67 -0.75 2.76
CA PHE A 42 3.21 -1.94 3.39
C PHE A 42 2.36 -2.32 4.59
N ALA A 43 2.09 -3.61 4.80
CA ALA A 43 1.51 -4.12 6.03
C ALA A 43 2.52 -4.95 6.81
N ASN A 44 2.27 -5.14 8.09
CA ASN A 44 2.96 -6.18 8.84
C ASN A 44 2.34 -7.56 8.56
N ARG A 45 3.04 -8.64 8.91
CA ARG A 45 2.56 -10.02 8.70
C ARG A 45 1.25 -10.34 9.43
N ARG A 46 0.91 -9.57 10.46
CA ARG A 46 -0.38 -9.70 11.17
C ARG A 46 -1.52 -8.91 10.49
N GLY A 47 -1.23 -8.06 9.51
CA GLY A 47 -2.20 -7.19 8.85
C GLY A 47 -2.86 -6.16 9.78
N ASN A 48 -2.31 -5.87 10.96
CA ASN A 48 -2.94 -4.93 11.92
C ASN A 48 -2.25 -3.56 11.97
N ARG A 49 -1.17 -3.39 11.22
CA ARG A 49 -0.45 -2.13 11.05
C ARG A 49 -0.08 -1.98 9.59
N MET A 50 -0.15 -0.75 9.11
CA MET A 50 0.23 -0.36 7.77
C MET A 50 1.16 0.85 7.83
N LYS A 51 2.10 0.93 6.89
CA LYS A 51 2.88 2.12 6.59
C LYS A 51 2.63 2.54 5.15
N VAL A 52 2.62 3.85 4.92
CA VAL A 52 2.54 4.47 3.59
C VAL A 52 3.74 5.40 3.45
N LEU A 53 4.62 5.10 2.50
CA LEU A 53 5.72 5.98 2.13
C LEU A 53 5.30 6.80 0.90
N VAL A 54 5.48 8.12 0.96
CA VAL A 54 5.31 9.02 -0.20
C VAL A 54 6.58 9.82 -0.37
N HIS A 55 7.16 9.80 -1.57
CA HIS A 55 8.23 10.71 -1.97
C HIS A 55 7.62 11.85 -2.77
N ASP A 56 7.88 13.12 -2.42
CA ASP A 56 7.28 14.28 -3.09
C ASP A 56 8.22 15.02 -4.07
N GLY A 57 9.37 14.42 -4.38
CA GLY A 57 10.43 15.04 -5.19
C GLY A 57 11.50 15.75 -4.37
N ILE A 58 11.21 16.15 -3.12
CA ILE A 58 12.12 16.93 -2.26
C ILE A 58 12.43 16.15 -0.98
N GLY A 59 11.43 15.48 -0.41
CA GLY A 59 11.53 14.72 0.82
C GLY A 59 10.69 13.46 0.77
N VAL A 60 10.54 12.86 1.96
CA VAL A 60 9.77 11.65 2.17
C VAL A 60 8.83 11.81 3.36
N TRP A 61 7.61 11.34 3.18
CA TRP A 61 6.59 11.21 4.21
C TRP A 61 6.42 9.74 4.53
N LEU A 62 6.38 9.39 5.81
CA LEU A 62 6.07 8.04 6.26
C LEU A 62 4.89 8.08 7.23
N ALA A 63 3.71 7.76 6.73
CA ALA A 63 2.51 7.66 7.55
C ALA A 63 2.39 6.24 8.13
N ALA A 64 2.06 6.14 9.41
CA ALA A 64 1.73 4.87 10.06
C ALA A 64 0.25 4.83 10.40
N ARG A 65 -0.41 3.71 10.12
CA ARG A 65 -1.83 3.49 10.43
C ARG A 65 -2.04 2.17 11.15
N ARG A 66 -2.90 2.21 12.17
CA ARG A 66 -3.42 1.04 12.89
C ARG A 66 -4.92 1.22 13.07
N LEU A 67 -5.67 0.14 12.91
CA LEU A 67 -7.09 0.12 13.25
C LEU A 67 -7.27 -0.09 14.75
N ASN A 68 -8.27 0.56 15.34
CA ASN A 68 -8.62 0.35 16.76
C ASN A 68 -9.16 -1.08 16.99
N LYS A 69 -9.89 -1.62 16.02
CA LYS A 69 -10.39 -2.99 15.97
C LYS A 69 -10.21 -3.54 14.55
N GLY A 70 -10.02 -4.86 14.43
CA GLY A 70 -9.89 -5.52 13.12
C GLY A 70 -8.47 -5.50 12.54
N ARG A 71 -8.39 -5.80 11.24
CA ARG A 71 -7.15 -5.93 10.45
C ARG A 71 -7.40 -5.38 9.05
N PHE A 72 -6.33 -4.95 8.39
CA PHE A 72 -6.30 -4.70 6.96
C PHE A 72 -6.40 -6.03 6.22
N ILE A 73 -7.25 -6.07 5.20
CA ILE A 73 -7.31 -7.20 4.28
C ILE A 73 -6.14 -7.02 3.30
N TRP A 74 -5.13 -7.88 3.43
CA TRP A 74 -3.92 -7.84 2.60
C TRP A 74 -3.94 -8.99 1.59
N PRO A 75 -3.30 -8.85 0.41
CA PRO A 75 -3.14 -9.96 -0.52
C PRO A 75 -2.37 -11.13 0.12
N GLY A 76 -2.74 -12.36 -0.24
CA GLY A 76 -2.08 -13.57 0.24
C GLY A 76 -0.70 -13.80 -0.37
N GLU A 77 0.11 -14.60 0.31
CA GLU A 77 1.42 -15.06 -0.18
C GLU A 77 1.23 -15.92 -1.45
N GLY A 78 2.01 -15.67 -2.51
CA GLY A 78 1.91 -16.36 -3.80
C GLY A 78 1.25 -15.58 -4.95
N LEU A 79 0.74 -14.37 -4.67
CA LEU A 79 0.39 -13.38 -5.69
C LEU A 79 1.64 -12.63 -6.20
N ALA A 80 1.46 -11.74 -7.18
CA ALA A 80 2.49 -10.81 -7.63
C ALA A 80 3.16 -10.09 -6.44
N THR A 81 4.44 -9.70 -6.59
CA THR A 81 5.21 -9.04 -5.53
C THR A 81 4.65 -7.66 -5.15
N GLU A 82 3.95 -7.03 -6.09
CA GLU A 82 3.34 -5.71 -5.97
C GLU A 82 2.01 -5.62 -6.72
N LEU A 83 1.16 -4.70 -6.29
CA LEU A 83 -0.12 -4.40 -6.93
C LEU A 83 -0.34 -2.88 -7.01
N ALA A 84 -0.83 -2.41 -8.15
CA ALA A 84 -1.37 -1.06 -8.28
C ALA A 84 -2.77 -1.02 -7.66
N LEU A 85 -3.09 0.06 -6.95
CA LEU A 85 -4.43 0.29 -6.38
C LEU A 85 -5.08 1.52 -6.98
N THR A 86 -6.40 1.48 -7.11
CA THR A 86 -7.20 2.68 -7.38
C THR A 86 -7.40 3.50 -6.10
N PRO A 87 -7.76 4.80 -6.20
CA PRO A 87 -8.13 5.61 -5.04
C PRO A 87 -9.25 4.99 -4.21
N GLU A 88 -10.26 4.39 -4.84
CA GLU A 88 -11.40 3.74 -4.18
C GLU A 88 -10.93 2.50 -3.40
N GLN A 89 -10.04 1.70 -3.98
CA GLN A 89 -9.44 0.55 -3.30
C GLN A 89 -8.64 0.99 -2.07
N LEU A 90 -7.86 2.07 -2.18
CA LEU A 90 -7.13 2.64 -1.06
C LEU A 90 -8.09 3.10 0.05
N GLN A 91 -9.17 3.81 -0.30
CA GLN A 91 -10.16 4.28 0.67
C GLN A 91 -10.80 3.13 1.46
N ALA A 92 -11.17 2.04 0.79
CA ALA A 92 -11.68 0.85 1.47
C ALA A 92 -10.60 0.16 2.33
N LEU A 93 -9.38 0.00 1.78
CA LEU A 93 -8.26 -0.61 2.48
C LEU A 93 -7.92 0.15 3.78
N VAL A 94 -7.86 1.49 3.77
CA VAL A 94 -7.54 2.24 4.98
C VAL A 94 -8.61 2.12 6.07
N LEU A 95 -9.84 1.76 5.71
CA LEU A 95 -10.91 1.45 6.67
C LEU A 95 -10.91 -0.02 7.12
N GLY A 96 -10.07 -0.87 6.53
CA GLY A 96 -10.03 -2.31 6.79
C GLY A 96 -11.12 -3.10 6.06
N LEU A 97 -11.76 -2.51 5.04
CA LEU A 97 -12.80 -3.17 4.24
C LEU A 97 -12.19 -4.01 3.10
N PRO A 98 -12.92 -5.02 2.59
CA PRO A 98 -12.54 -5.71 1.35
C PRO A 98 -12.46 -4.71 0.20
N TRP A 99 -11.33 -4.69 -0.49
CA TRP A 99 -11.03 -3.70 -1.53
C TRP A 99 -10.78 -4.34 -2.90
N GLN A 100 -10.43 -5.64 -2.94
CA GLN A 100 -9.91 -6.30 -4.15
C GLN A 100 -10.88 -6.31 -5.34
N ARG A 101 -12.20 -6.20 -5.09
CA ARG A 101 -13.25 -6.18 -6.11
C ARG A 101 -13.79 -4.78 -6.40
N LEU A 102 -13.19 -3.73 -5.86
CA LEU A 102 -13.62 -2.36 -6.15
C LEU A 102 -13.03 -1.87 -7.47
N GLY A 103 -13.78 -0.99 -8.13
CA GLY A 103 -13.46 -0.45 -9.45
C GLY A 103 -13.70 -1.47 -10.57
N GLU A 104 -12.88 -1.42 -11.61
CA GLU A 104 -12.96 -2.30 -12.79
C GLU A 104 -12.89 -3.80 -12.43
N HIS A 105 -12.27 -4.15 -11.30
CA HIS A 105 -12.18 -5.54 -10.82
C HIS A 105 -13.51 -6.13 -10.32
N GLY A 106 -14.54 -5.29 -10.15
CA GLY A 106 -15.89 -5.71 -9.79
C GLY A 106 -16.85 -5.82 -10.98
N VAL A 107 -16.41 -5.45 -12.18
CA VAL A 107 -17.25 -5.44 -13.37
C VAL A 107 -17.55 -6.88 -13.80
N ILE A 108 -18.85 -7.19 -13.89
CA ILE A 108 -19.33 -8.45 -14.45
C ILE A 108 -19.53 -8.23 -15.94
N THR A 109 -18.72 -8.86 -16.78
CA THR A 109 -18.92 -8.89 -18.23
C THR A 109 -19.34 -10.28 -18.68
N ILE A 110 -20.21 -10.35 -19.68
CA ILE A 110 -20.45 -11.57 -20.45
C ILE A 110 -19.32 -11.63 -21.48
N LEU A 111 -18.63 -12.77 -21.58
CA LEU A 111 -17.62 -13.03 -22.62
C LEU A 111 -18.28 -13.09 -24.00
#